data_AF-A0A0M0JYB1-F1
#
_entry.id   AF-A0A0M0JYB1-F1
#
_cell.length_a   1.000
_cell.length_b   1.000
_cell.length_c   1.000
_cell.angle_alpha   90.00
_cell.angle_beta   90.00
_cell.angle_gamma   90.00
#
_symmetry.space_group_name_H-M   'P 1'
#
loop_
_entity.id
_entity.type
_entity.pdbx_description
1 polymer ?
#
loop_
_entity_poly.entity_id
_entity_poly.type
_entity_poly.pdbx_seq_one_letter_code
_entity_poly.pdbx_strand_id
1 'polypeptide(L)'
;MRPWGGCPGHVIRNGAGNDCGLFGNRLSASIVFADIATGIGHVPLFSEEAGVVYSPMFASIACIYGGDGGSRSKPDGCGSDWCSDARSRTGDYWCDGRPHTPGQLADVLKDRRHQGTYNEVILDSAMIDANLPQVVEAFFYLLGANAGAAARARMAHQAFMAAYPNLPKPPPLLQIDPQNLREPFTADSANKF
;
A
#
# COMPACT_ATOMS: atom_id res chain seq x y z
N MET A 1 3.72 -16.92 4.92
CA MET A 1 3.15 -15.56 5.06
C MET A 1 2.33 -15.27 3.82
N ARG A 2 1.13 -14.68 3.95
CA ARG A 2 0.30 -14.20 2.83
C ARG A 2 0.51 -12.69 2.70
N PRO A 3 1.51 -12.19 1.95
CA PRO A 3 1.80 -10.76 1.87
C PRO A 3 0.68 -9.92 1.23
N TRP A 4 -0.35 -10.57 0.68
CA TRP A 4 -1.55 -9.98 0.09
C TRP A 4 -2.77 -9.96 1.04
N GLY A 5 -2.64 -10.49 2.26
CA GLY A 5 -3.72 -10.57 3.24
C GLY A 5 -3.34 -9.85 4.53
N GLY A 6 -4.36 -9.51 5.30
CA GLY A 6 -4.23 -8.97 6.64
C GLY A 6 -4.06 -10.05 7.72
N CYS A 7 -4.27 -9.60 8.96
CA CYS A 7 -4.24 -10.44 10.17
C CYS A 7 -5.46 -10.16 11.06
N PRO A 8 -6.70 -10.45 10.61
CA PRO A 8 -7.91 -10.02 11.29
C PRO A 8 -7.98 -10.67 12.68
N GLY A 9 -8.02 -9.84 13.71
CA GLY A 9 -8.18 -10.27 15.09
C GLY A 9 -6.89 -10.77 15.77
N HIS A 10 -5.70 -10.38 15.29
CA HIS A 10 -4.39 -10.78 15.87
C HIS A 10 -4.15 -12.29 15.94
N VAL A 11 -4.95 -13.09 15.24
CA VAL A 11 -4.83 -14.53 15.32
C VAL A 11 -3.68 -14.94 14.40
N ILE A 12 -2.65 -15.55 14.97
CA ILE A 12 -1.67 -16.35 14.22
C ILE A 12 -2.44 -17.55 13.66
N ARG A 13 -3.22 -17.35 12.59
CA ARG A 13 -3.82 -18.44 11.83
C ARG A 13 -2.74 -19.03 10.92
N ASN A 14 -2.77 -20.34 10.76
CA ASN A 14 -1.81 -21.10 9.97
C ASN A 14 -1.42 -20.38 8.67
N GLY A 15 -0.14 -20.01 8.55
CA GLY A 15 0.42 -19.37 7.36
C GLY A 15 0.54 -17.84 7.39
N ALA A 16 -0.03 -17.15 8.38
CA ALA A 16 0.01 -15.68 8.50
C ALA A 16 1.36 -15.13 8.98
N GLY A 17 2.21 -15.97 9.60
CA GLY A 17 3.56 -15.60 10.07
C GLY A 17 3.55 -14.86 11.41
N ASN A 18 4.73 -14.66 12.01
CA ASN A 18 4.91 -13.94 13.28
C ASN A 18 4.56 -12.44 13.15
N ASP A 19 4.51 -11.95 11.92
CA ASP A 19 4.29 -10.55 11.56
C ASP A 19 2.89 -10.05 11.93
N CYS A 20 1.91 -10.94 12.11
CA CYS A 20 0.58 -10.56 12.62
C CYS A 20 0.62 -9.97 14.04
N GLY A 21 1.60 -10.35 14.85
CA GLY A 21 1.82 -9.74 16.17
C GLY A 21 2.41 -8.33 16.07
N LEU A 22 3.11 -8.01 14.98
CA LEU A 22 3.82 -6.75 14.77
C LEU A 22 2.99 -5.71 14.04
N PHE A 23 2.20 -6.14 13.05
CA PHE A 23 1.43 -5.25 12.20
C PHE A 23 -0.06 -5.19 12.59
N GLY A 24 -0.56 -6.15 13.39
CA GLY A 24 -1.95 -6.14 13.85
C GLY A 24 -2.95 -6.11 12.69
N ASN A 25 -4.00 -5.29 12.82
CA ASN A 25 -5.09 -5.21 11.84
C ASN A 25 -4.86 -4.18 10.72
N ARG A 26 -3.60 -3.86 10.34
CA ARG A 26 -3.34 -2.78 9.37
C ARG A 26 -2.40 -3.18 8.24
N LEU A 27 -2.50 -2.44 7.14
CA LEU A 27 -1.48 -2.42 6.08
C LEU A 27 -1.13 -0.98 5.73
N SER A 28 0.16 -0.64 5.80
CA SER A 28 0.65 0.65 5.30
C SER A 28 0.80 0.60 3.78
N ALA A 29 0.31 1.62 3.10
CA ALA A 29 0.31 1.73 1.65
C ALA A 29 0.50 3.18 1.19
N SER A 30 0.68 3.37 -0.11
CA SER A 30 0.59 4.68 -0.76
C SER A 30 -0.54 4.68 -1.78
N ILE A 31 -1.04 5.87 -2.09
CA ILE A 31 -2.04 6.04 -3.15
C ILE A 31 -1.31 6.59 -4.36
N VAL A 32 -1.42 5.88 -5.47
CA VAL A 32 -0.84 6.32 -6.75
C VAL A 32 -1.96 6.84 -7.64
N PHE A 33 -1.84 8.06 -8.13
CA PHE A 33 -2.75 8.67 -9.12
C PHE A 33 -1.96 9.56 -10.08
N ALA A 34 -2.49 9.77 -11.29
CA ALA A 34 -1.75 10.41 -12.39
C ALA A 34 -1.12 11.77 -12.03
N ASP A 35 -1.78 12.57 -11.21
CA ASP A 35 -1.33 13.92 -10.87
C ASP A 35 -0.35 13.98 -9.66
N ILE A 36 -0.13 12.86 -8.96
CA ILE A 36 0.66 12.84 -7.72
C ILE A 36 2.15 13.10 -7.98
N ALA A 37 2.65 12.72 -9.15
CA ALA A 37 4.08 12.74 -9.47
C ALA A 37 4.62 14.13 -9.86
N THR A 38 3.76 15.16 -9.88
CA THR A 38 4.12 16.50 -10.37
C THR A 38 5.04 17.30 -9.46
N GLY A 39 5.51 16.75 -8.33
CA GLY A 39 6.48 17.39 -7.41
C GLY A 39 7.73 16.58 -7.07
N ILE A 40 7.73 15.25 -7.22
CA ILE A 40 8.79 14.35 -6.69
C ILE A 40 9.59 13.65 -7.80
N GLY A 41 9.11 13.71 -9.05
CA GLY A 41 9.82 13.16 -10.23
C GLY A 41 9.80 11.63 -10.34
N HIS A 42 9.12 10.92 -9.44
CA HIS A 42 8.95 9.47 -9.48
C HIS A 42 7.59 9.06 -8.89
N VAL A 43 7.17 7.81 -9.13
CA VAL A 43 5.94 7.23 -8.56
C VAL A 43 6.13 7.05 -7.04
N PRO A 44 5.33 7.70 -6.20
CA PRO A 44 5.45 7.59 -4.74
C PRO A 44 4.89 6.25 -4.28
N LEU A 45 5.78 5.34 -3.89
CA LEU A 45 5.42 4.01 -3.42
C LEU A 45 5.87 3.83 -1.98
N PHE A 46 5.01 3.24 -1.15
CA PHE A 46 5.34 2.87 0.22
C PHE A 46 6.46 1.81 0.29
N SER A 47 6.52 0.94 -0.72
CA SER A 47 7.55 -0.10 -0.82
C SER A 47 8.59 0.27 -1.87
N GLU A 48 9.86 0.16 -1.48
CA GLU A 48 11.01 0.49 -2.33
C GLU A 48 11.46 -0.66 -3.24
N GLU A 49 10.80 -1.83 -3.16
CA GLU A 49 11.27 -3.02 -3.87
C GLU A 49 10.15 -3.82 -4.56
N ALA A 50 9.09 -4.16 -3.83
CA ALA A 50 8.02 -5.04 -4.28
C ALA A 50 6.77 -4.92 -3.40
N GLY A 51 5.60 -5.28 -3.92
CA GLY A 51 4.37 -5.20 -3.15
C GLY A 51 3.13 -5.73 -3.85
N VAL A 52 1.99 -5.34 -3.30
CA VAL A 52 0.64 -5.72 -3.75
C VAL A 52 -0.13 -4.45 -4.04
N VAL A 53 -0.88 -4.43 -5.14
CA VAL A 53 -1.82 -3.36 -5.48
C VAL A 53 -3.21 -3.80 -5.03
N TYR A 54 -3.83 -2.97 -4.20
CA TYR A 54 -5.19 -3.22 -3.70
C TYR A 54 -6.21 -2.36 -4.44
N SER A 55 -7.38 -2.93 -4.71
CA SER A 55 -8.51 -2.22 -5.30
C SER A 55 -9.11 -1.24 -4.29
N PRO A 56 -9.21 0.07 -4.62
CA PRO A 56 -9.83 1.04 -3.73
C PRO A 56 -11.35 0.81 -3.57
N MET A 57 -11.95 -0.04 -4.41
CA MET A 57 -13.36 -0.42 -4.27
C MET A 57 -13.63 -1.35 -3.09
N PHE A 58 -12.63 -2.14 -2.69
CA PHE A 58 -12.75 -3.17 -1.66
C PHE A 58 -11.91 -2.86 -0.41
N ALA A 59 -10.83 -2.09 -0.57
CA ALA A 59 -10.02 -1.61 0.53
C ALA A 59 -10.70 -0.46 1.27
N SER A 60 -10.56 -0.42 2.60
CA SER A 60 -10.99 0.69 3.44
C SER A 60 -9.77 1.41 4.01
N ILE A 61 -9.77 2.74 3.95
CA ILE A 61 -8.72 3.58 4.55
C ILE A 61 -9.14 3.89 5.99
N ALA A 62 -8.29 3.53 6.95
CA ALA A 62 -8.46 3.84 8.37
C ALA A 62 -7.98 5.27 8.68
N CYS A 63 -6.82 5.66 8.16
CA CYS A 63 -6.25 6.99 8.30
C CYS A 63 -5.19 7.28 7.24
N ILE A 64 -4.82 8.55 7.13
CA ILE A 64 -3.93 9.08 6.10
C ILE A 64 -2.89 9.98 6.76
N TYR A 65 -1.67 9.96 6.25
CA TYR A 65 -0.61 10.88 6.62
C TYR A 65 -0.12 11.62 5.37
N GLY A 66 0.30 12.87 5.58
CA GLY A 66 0.96 13.64 4.52
C GLY A 66 2.27 13.00 4.04
N GLY A 67 2.97 12.30 4.93
CA GLY A 67 4.22 11.61 4.66
C GLY A 67 4.35 10.36 5.53
N ASP A 68 5.53 10.09 6.09
CA ASP A 68 5.74 9.01 7.05
C ASP A 68 5.07 9.34 8.39
N GLY A 69 4.02 8.61 8.73
CA GLY A 69 3.27 8.77 9.98
C GLY A 69 3.85 7.99 11.15
N GLY A 70 4.99 7.29 10.97
CA GLY A 70 5.53 6.35 11.94
C GLY A 70 4.54 5.22 12.25
N SER A 71 3.63 4.90 11.32
CA SER A 71 2.45 4.07 11.57
C SER A 71 2.80 2.67 12.09
N ARG A 72 3.96 2.15 11.68
CA ARG A 72 4.52 0.86 12.13
C ARG A 72 4.78 0.81 13.64
N SER A 73 5.00 1.95 14.29
CA SER A 73 5.22 2.06 15.73
C SER A 73 3.93 2.17 16.55
N LYS A 74 2.81 2.51 15.89
CA LYS A 74 1.49 2.64 16.52
C LYS A 74 0.86 1.24 16.65
N PRO A 75 -0.20 0.98 17.42
CA PRO A 75 -0.88 -0.33 17.40
C PRO A 75 -1.93 -0.49 16.29
N ASP A 76 -2.70 0.57 16.01
CA ASP A 76 -3.75 0.64 14.98
C ASP A 76 -3.27 1.28 13.67
N GLY A 77 -2.10 1.91 13.72
CA GLY A 77 -1.47 2.60 12.59
C GLY A 77 -1.80 4.09 12.56
N CYS A 78 -2.84 4.51 13.29
CA CYS A 78 -3.39 5.86 13.28
C CYS A 78 -2.99 6.62 14.53
N GLY A 79 -3.07 6.00 15.70
CA GLY A 79 -3.03 6.69 16.99
C GLY A 79 -4.31 7.48 17.26
N SER A 80 -4.31 8.26 18.33
CA SER A 80 -5.51 8.96 18.82
C SER A 80 -5.49 10.48 18.62
N ASP A 81 -4.35 11.07 18.26
CA ASP A 81 -4.19 12.53 18.14
C ASP A 81 -4.39 12.96 16.69
N TRP A 82 -5.63 13.24 16.30
CA TRP A 82 -6.01 13.51 14.91
C TRP A 82 -5.74 14.95 14.50
N CYS A 83 -5.31 15.12 13.26
CA CYS A 83 -5.14 16.43 12.64
C CYS A 83 -6.51 17.04 12.28
N SER A 84 -6.86 18.15 12.94
CA SER A 84 -8.14 18.83 12.74
C SER A 84 -8.22 19.57 11.40
N ASP A 85 -7.09 20.08 10.90
CA ASP A 85 -7.00 20.84 9.65
C ASP A 85 -6.21 20.05 8.60
N ALA A 86 -6.85 19.72 7.48
CA ALA A 86 -6.16 19.11 6.33
C ALA A 86 -5.11 20.06 5.68
N ARG A 87 -5.12 21.33 6.05
CA ARG A 87 -4.14 22.36 5.63
C ARG A 87 -3.60 23.03 6.88
N SER A 88 -2.62 22.40 7.52
CA SER A 88 -1.92 23.01 8.66
C SER A 88 -1.49 24.45 8.31
N ARG A 89 -2.00 25.42 9.08
CA ARG A 89 -1.76 26.86 8.89
C ARG A 89 -0.44 27.32 9.52
N THR A 90 0.26 26.45 10.24
CA THR A 90 1.39 26.80 11.13
C THR A 90 2.76 26.53 10.54
N GLY A 91 2.86 26.20 9.24
CA GLY A 91 4.15 25.94 8.58
C GLY A 91 4.70 24.53 8.83
N ASP A 92 3.98 23.70 9.57
CA ASP A 92 4.26 22.29 9.70
C ASP A 92 3.42 21.49 8.69
N TYR A 93 4.08 21.02 7.62
CA TYR A 93 3.44 20.51 6.40
C TYR A 93 3.04 19.02 6.46
N TRP A 94 3.16 18.37 7.62
CA TRP A 94 2.86 16.93 7.82
C TRP A 94 2.07 16.69 9.12
N CYS A 95 1.52 17.77 9.68
CA CYS A 95 0.73 17.80 10.91
C CYS A 95 1.41 17.13 12.12
N ASP A 96 2.72 17.31 12.26
CA ASP A 96 3.57 16.78 13.32
C ASP A 96 3.47 15.25 13.43
N GLY A 97 3.25 14.57 12.29
CA GLY A 97 3.09 13.11 12.23
C GLY A 97 1.72 12.61 12.74
N ARG A 98 0.73 13.50 12.83
CA ARG A 98 -0.65 13.16 13.23
C ARG A 98 -1.47 12.65 12.03
N PRO A 99 -2.34 11.66 12.24
CA PRO A 99 -3.22 11.15 11.18
C PRO A 99 -4.30 12.17 10.79
N HIS A 100 -4.69 12.11 9.54
CA HIS A 100 -5.92 12.69 9.00
C HIS A 100 -6.98 11.62 8.83
N THR A 101 -8.23 12.02 8.96
CA THR A 101 -9.40 11.17 8.74
C THR A 101 -9.56 10.84 7.25
N PRO A 102 -10.22 9.72 6.89
CA PRO A 102 -10.46 9.36 5.48
C PRO A 102 -11.19 10.44 4.69
N GLY A 103 -12.08 11.22 5.33
CA GLY A 103 -12.80 12.32 4.70
C GLY A 103 -11.90 13.48 4.23
N GLN A 104 -10.68 13.57 4.75
CA GLN A 104 -9.70 14.60 4.39
C GLN A 104 -8.74 14.16 3.26
N LEU A 105 -8.93 12.95 2.69
CA LEU A 105 -8.03 12.38 1.69
C LEU A 105 -7.73 13.31 0.52
N ALA A 106 -8.77 13.85 -0.08
CA ALA A 106 -8.61 14.70 -1.25
C ALA A 106 -7.81 15.98 -0.93
N ASP A 107 -7.95 16.53 0.28
CA ASP A 107 -7.19 17.71 0.69
C ASP A 107 -5.73 17.38 0.97
N VAL A 108 -5.46 16.27 1.67
CA VAL A 108 -4.09 15.82 1.95
C VAL A 108 -3.33 15.51 0.64
N LEU A 109 -3.97 14.82 -0.31
CA LEU A 109 -3.34 14.49 -1.60
C LEU A 109 -3.15 15.70 -2.51
N LYS A 110 -4.01 16.73 -2.41
CA LYS A 110 -3.89 17.96 -3.19
C LYS A 110 -2.85 18.91 -2.62
N ASP A 111 -2.57 18.83 -1.32
CA ASP A 111 -1.62 19.71 -0.69
C ASP A 111 -0.19 19.30 -1.08
N ARG A 112 0.31 19.95 -2.14
CA ARG A 112 1.66 19.75 -2.67
C ARG A 112 2.77 20.00 -1.65
N ARG A 113 2.47 20.65 -0.52
CA ARG A 113 3.42 20.87 0.58
C ARG A 113 3.67 19.60 1.40
N HIS A 114 2.73 18.64 1.34
CA HIS A 114 2.86 17.33 1.98
C HIS A 114 3.63 16.33 1.10
N GLN A 115 4.08 16.72 -0.10
CA GLN A 115 4.81 15.84 -1.02
C GLN A 115 6.25 15.61 -0.55
N GLY A 116 6.41 14.78 0.49
CA GLY A 116 7.65 14.05 0.77
C GLY A 116 7.93 13.02 -0.33
N THR A 117 8.72 11.98 -0.04
CA THR A 117 8.97 10.88 -1.00
C THR A 117 7.72 10.04 -1.30
N TYR A 118 6.76 9.97 -0.38
CA TYR A 118 5.48 9.25 -0.55
C TYR A 118 4.40 9.77 0.40
N ASN A 119 3.13 9.51 0.07
CA ASN A 119 2.01 9.62 1.02
C ASN A 119 1.79 8.27 1.72
N GLU A 120 1.48 8.27 3.01
CA GLU A 120 1.13 7.05 3.74
C GLU A 120 -0.38 6.96 3.99
N VAL A 121 -0.98 5.82 3.65
CA VAL A 121 -2.34 5.48 4.05
C VAL A 121 -2.34 4.16 4.78
N ILE A 122 -3.18 4.06 5.80
CA ILE A 122 -3.37 2.85 6.57
C ILE A 122 -4.66 2.21 6.11
N LEU A 123 -4.55 1.00 5.56
CA LEU A 123 -5.69 0.20 5.16
C LEU A 123 -6.13 -0.70 6.32
N ASP A 124 -7.45 -0.83 6.48
CA ASP A 124 -8.05 -1.79 7.39
C ASP A 124 -7.85 -3.21 6.84
N SER A 125 -7.00 -3.98 7.51
CA SER A 125 -6.65 -5.33 7.05
C SER A 125 -7.82 -6.31 7.14
N ALA A 126 -8.80 -6.07 8.03
CA ALA A 126 -9.99 -6.91 8.11
C ALA A 126 -10.85 -6.75 6.84
N MET A 127 -10.91 -5.53 6.31
CA MET A 127 -11.58 -5.27 5.02
C MET A 127 -10.83 -5.90 3.85
N ILE A 128 -9.49 -5.93 3.89
CA ILE A 128 -8.70 -6.65 2.89
C ILE A 128 -9.04 -8.15 2.93
N ASP A 129 -8.93 -8.82 4.09
CA ASP A 129 -9.22 -10.26 4.17
C ASP A 129 -10.67 -10.61 3.84
N ALA A 130 -11.63 -9.79 4.25
CA ALA A 130 -13.05 -10.02 3.96
C ALA A 130 -13.37 -9.97 2.46
N ASN A 131 -12.54 -9.29 1.67
CA ASN A 131 -12.71 -9.12 0.23
C ASN A 131 -11.66 -9.88 -0.59
N LEU A 132 -10.90 -10.79 0.01
CA LEU A 132 -10.05 -11.70 -0.76
C LEU A 132 -10.92 -12.72 -1.51
N PRO A 133 -10.57 -13.07 -2.76
CA PRO A 133 -9.40 -12.58 -3.53
C PRO A 133 -9.61 -11.27 -4.31
N GLN A 134 -10.83 -10.73 -4.39
CA GLN A 134 -11.20 -9.64 -5.30
C GLN A 134 -10.50 -8.30 -5.00
N VAL A 135 -10.04 -8.09 -3.77
CA VAL A 135 -9.33 -6.86 -3.38
C VAL A 135 -7.93 -6.74 -3.98
N VAL A 136 -7.33 -7.83 -4.48
CA VAL A 136 -5.98 -7.81 -5.06
C VAL A 136 -6.06 -7.54 -6.56
N GLU A 137 -5.53 -6.40 -7.00
CA GLU A 137 -5.51 -6.01 -8.42
C GLU A 137 -4.24 -6.44 -9.14
N ALA A 138 -3.09 -6.45 -8.45
CA ALA A 138 -1.82 -6.86 -9.00
C ALA A 138 -0.79 -7.18 -7.90
N PHE A 139 0.27 -7.89 -8.30
CA PHE A 139 1.53 -7.96 -7.57
C PHE A 139 2.57 -7.15 -8.33
N PHE A 140 3.60 -6.64 -7.67
CA PHE A 140 4.64 -5.89 -8.36
C PHE A 140 6.04 -6.03 -7.78
N TYR A 141 7.04 -5.71 -8.60
CA TYR A 141 8.40 -5.35 -8.20
C TYR A 141 8.90 -4.16 -9.03
N LEU A 142 9.87 -3.41 -8.52
CA LEU A 142 10.40 -2.25 -9.24
C LEU A 142 11.41 -2.65 -10.32
N LEU A 143 11.44 -1.91 -11.42
CA LEU A 143 12.52 -1.95 -12.40
C LEU A 143 13.83 -1.55 -11.71
N GLY A 144 14.86 -2.39 -11.85
CA GLY A 144 16.12 -2.21 -11.13
C GLY A 144 16.13 -2.73 -9.69
N ALA A 145 15.03 -3.30 -9.18
CA ALA A 145 15.03 -4.00 -7.90
C ALA A 145 16.02 -5.18 -7.93
N ASN A 146 16.63 -5.48 -6.77
CA ASN A 146 17.54 -6.62 -6.69
C ASN A 146 16.82 -7.95 -7.02
N ALA A 147 17.59 -8.95 -7.44
CA ALA A 147 17.03 -10.25 -7.84
C ALA A 147 16.19 -10.91 -6.73
N GLY A 148 16.51 -10.64 -5.46
CA GLY A 148 15.75 -11.14 -4.31
C GLY A 148 14.35 -10.55 -4.23
N ALA A 149 14.18 -9.25 -4.46
CA ALA A 149 12.87 -8.58 -4.47
C ALA A 149 11.96 -9.10 -5.57
N ALA A 150 12.47 -9.21 -6.79
CA ALA A 150 11.71 -9.77 -7.91
C ALA A 150 11.32 -11.24 -7.66
N ALA A 151 12.23 -12.04 -7.08
CA ALA A 151 11.93 -13.41 -6.70
C ALA A 151 10.84 -13.49 -5.61
N ARG A 152 10.87 -12.63 -4.59
CA ARG A 152 9.83 -12.57 -3.56
C ARG A 152 8.47 -12.19 -4.14
N ALA A 153 8.41 -11.21 -5.03
CA ALA A 153 7.18 -10.82 -5.71
C ALA A 153 6.59 -11.98 -6.53
N ARG A 154 7.43 -12.69 -7.28
CA ARG A 154 7.02 -13.89 -8.05
C ARG A 154 6.50 -15.00 -7.15
N MET A 155 7.20 -15.32 -6.07
CA MET A 155 6.75 -16.35 -5.12
C MET A 155 5.43 -15.98 -4.47
N ALA A 156 5.24 -14.71 -4.10
CA ALA A 156 3.98 -14.22 -3.55
C ALA A 156 2.83 -14.34 -4.56
N HIS A 157 3.06 -13.91 -5.79
CA HIS A 157 2.09 -14.03 -6.89
C HIS A 157 1.69 -15.49 -7.16
N GLN A 158 2.67 -16.38 -7.28
CA GLN A 158 2.43 -17.82 -7.47
C GLN A 158 1.65 -18.45 -6.31
N ALA A 159 1.99 -18.07 -5.07
CA ALA A 159 1.29 -18.56 -3.89
C ALA A 159 -0.16 -18.05 -3.83
N PHE A 160 -0.43 -16.81 -4.27
CA PHE A 160 -1.79 -16.29 -4.42
C PHE A 160 -2.58 -17.07 -5.46
N MET A 161 -1.98 -17.30 -6.64
CA MET A 161 -2.59 -18.06 -7.72
C MET A 161 -2.91 -19.51 -7.31
N ALA A 162 -2.02 -20.14 -6.53
CA ALA A 162 -2.26 -21.48 -5.99
C ALA A 162 -3.38 -21.50 -4.93
N ALA A 163 -3.53 -20.43 -4.15
CA ALA A 163 -4.62 -20.30 -3.16
C ALA A 163 -5.99 -20.05 -3.82
N TYR A 164 -6.01 -19.41 -5.00
CA TYR A 164 -7.23 -19.03 -5.72
C TYR A 164 -7.17 -19.46 -7.20
N PRO A 165 -7.18 -20.76 -7.51
CA PRO A 165 -6.89 -21.27 -8.86
C PRO A 165 -7.96 -20.96 -9.91
N ASN A 166 -9.18 -20.62 -9.49
CA ASN A 166 -10.34 -20.47 -10.38
C ASN A 166 -10.77 -19.00 -10.56
N LEU A 167 -9.84 -18.05 -10.45
CA LEU A 167 -10.14 -16.63 -10.63
C LEU A 167 -10.54 -16.34 -12.08
N PRO A 168 -11.70 -15.70 -12.33
CA PRO A 168 -12.09 -15.30 -13.68
C PRO A 168 -11.08 -14.35 -14.34
N LYS A 169 -10.44 -13.51 -13.52
CA LYS A 169 -9.40 -12.58 -13.93
C LYS A 169 -8.28 -12.64 -12.88
N PRO A 170 -7.22 -13.42 -13.10
CA PRO A 170 -6.11 -13.47 -12.16
C PRO A 170 -5.34 -12.13 -12.14
N PRO A 171 -4.89 -11.66 -10.97
CA PRO A 171 -4.11 -10.43 -10.90
C PRO A 171 -2.78 -10.63 -11.62
N PRO A 172 -2.35 -9.68 -12.48
CA PRO A 172 -1.04 -9.75 -13.11
C PRO A 172 0.09 -9.56 -12.09
N LEU A 173 1.27 -10.04 -12.47
CA LEU A 173 2.53 -9.58 -11.90
C LEU A 173 3.07 -8.45 -12.77
N LEU A 174 3.38 -7.31 -12.16
CA LEU A 174 3.85 -6.10 -12.83
C LEU A 174 5.31 -5.82 -12.49
N GLN A 175 6.02 -5.30 -13.46
CA GLN A 175 7.24 -4.55 -13.25
C GLN A 175 6.90 -3.05 -13.30
N ILE A 176 7.28 -2.31 -12.26
CA ILE A 176 7.03 -0.87 -12.17
C ILE A 176 8.31 -0.10 -12.45
N ASP A 177 8.32 0.76 -13.46
CA ASP A 177 9.35 1.79 -13.61
C ASP A 177 8.93 3.04 -12.82
N PRO A 178 9.52 3.30 -11.63
CA PRO A 178 9.13 4.46 -10.84
C PRO A 178 9.51 5.79 -11.50
N GLN A 179 10.40 5.78 -12.51
CA GLN A 179 10.83 6.98 -13.23
C GLN A 179 9.91 7.30 -14.43
N ASN A 180 9.16 6.32 -14.94
CA ASN A 180 8.23 6.54 -16.04
C ASN A 180 6.82 6.89 -15.55
N LEU A 181 6.60 8.17 -15.26
CA LEU A 181 5.34 8.66 -14.69
C LEU A 181 4.11 8.52 -15.61
N ARG A 182 4.31 8.34 -16.91
CA ARG A 182 3.21 8.23 -17.88
C ARG A 182 2.76 6.79 -18.05
N GLU A 183 3.72 5.88 -18.12
CA GLU A 183 3.48 4.46 -18.38
C GLU A 183 4.35 3.62 -17.42
N PRO A 184 4.10 3.69 -16.10
CA PRO A 184 4.99 3.06 -15.13
C PRO A 184 4.86 1.53 -15.09
N PHE A 185 3.79 0.96 -15.66
CA PHE A 185 3.46 -0.45 -15.49
C PHE A 185 3.75 -1.28 -16.74
N THR A 186 4.55 -2.33 -16.59
CA THR A 186 4.74 -3.37 -17.61
C THR A 186 4.36 -4.74 -17.04
N ALA A 187 3.66 -5.58 -17.78
CA ALA A 187 3.39 -6.95 -17.34
C ALA A 187 4.67 -7.79 -17.33
N ASP A 188 4.92 -8.55 -16.25
CA ASP A 188 6.03 -9.51 -16.23
C ASP A 188 5.72 -10.67 -17.18
N SER A 189 6.45 -10.71 -18.30
CA SER A 189 6.28 -11.72 -19.35
C SER A 189 6.88 -13.08 -18.97
N ALA A 190 7.59 -13.18 -17.84
CA ALA A 190 8.21 -14.42 -17.38
C ALA A 190 7.20 -15.49 -16.92
N ASN A 191 5.91 -15.15 -16.80
CA ASN A 191 4.82 -16.09 -16.52
C ASN A 191 3.77 -16.03 -17.63
N LYS A 192 4.05 -16.67 -18.77
CA LYS A 192 2.97 -17.17 -19.62
C LYS A 192 2.42 -18.41 -18.93
N PHE A 193 1.20 -18.31 -18.41
CA PHE A 193 0.43 -19.43 -17.86
C PHE A 193 0.16 -20.48 -18.93
#